data_AF-A0A8S4AMG7-F1
#
_entry.id   AF-A0A8S4AMG7-F1
#
_cell.length_a   1.000
_cell.length_b   1.000
_cell.length_c   1.000
_cell.angle_alpha   90.00
_cell.angle_beta   90.00
_cell.angle_gamma   90.00
#
_symmetry.space_group_name_H-M   'P 1'
#
loop_
_entity.id
_entity.type
_entity.pdbx_description
1 polymer ?
#
loop_
_entity_poly.entity_id
_entity_poly.type
_entity_poly.pdbx_seq_one_letter_code
_entity_poly.pdbx_strand_id
1 'polypeptide(L)'
;LREHLAKGQRTLAGEGMSQIVRSLLELLQRRSYYSGDLLFSTEILRNVTDTFKRATYIPAPDDVQKFFQIVSHMLDLENLEKWEDAHQVAPGAALLMRILEDFIHLIGEAQKPFQSFLVVTNNLMITIQREPVSAVSSDINFPMKGRRGMKDWARTADDKLYIPKEVFTIPTEEAETDSESTMYYVIGAILYRTLGVILPAPAPPAVINSKILTVTVRPEPQPSEPMVVVELSPLLN
;
A
#
# COMPACT_ATOMS: atom_id res chain seq x y z
N LEU A 1 -33.66 -13.44 8.88
CA LEU A 1 -34.05 -12.41 7.88
C LEU A 1 -33.25 -11.10 8.03
N ARG A 2 -33.26 -10.44 9.19
CA ARG A 2 -32.48 -9.19 9.43
C ARG A 2 -30.97 -9.33 9.15
N GLU A 3 -30.37 -10.43 9.59
CA GLU A 3 -28.95 -10.71 9.34
C GLU A 3 -28.64 -10.92 7.85
N HIS A 4 -29.48 -11.66 7.13
CA HIS A 4 -29.35 -11.81 5.68
C HIS A 4 -29.53 -10.49 4.93
N LEU A 5 -30.44 -9.61 5.37
CA LEU A 5 -30.60 -8.27 4.79
C LEU A 5 -29.38 -7.40 5.06
N ALA A 6 -28.85 -7.42 6.29
CA ALA A 6 -27.63 -6.68 6.64
C ALA A 6 -26.42 -7.19 5.85
N LYS A 7 -26.28 -8.51 5.68
CA LYS A 7 -25.26 -9.13 4.84
C LYS A 7 -25.41 -8.71 3.37
N GLY A 8 -26.63 -8.73 2.83
CA GLY A 8 -26.92 -8.28 1.48
C GLY A 8 -26.58 -6.80 1.25
N GLN A 9 -26.88 -5.94 2.22
CA GLN A 9 -26.52 -4.51 2.17
C GLN A 9 -25.00 -4.29 2.17
N ARG A 10 -24.26 -5.05 2.99
CA ARG A 10 -22.78 -4.99 3.00
C ARG A 10 -22.18 -5.42 1.67
N THR A 11 -22.67 -6.52 1.10
CA THR A 11 -22.22 -6.99 -0.22
C THR A 11 -22.51 -5.95 -1.29
N LEU A 12 -23.72 -5.39 -1.34
CA LEU A 12 -24.10 -4.36 -2.31
C LEU A 12 -23.22 -3.11 -2.20
N ALA A 13 -22.91 -2.67 -0.97
CA ALA A 13 -22.02 -1.55 -0.75
C ALA A 13 -20.60 -1.83 -1.28
N GLY A 14 -20.07 -3.03 -1.03
CA GLY A 14 -18.78 -3.47 -1.56
C GLY A 14 -18.74 -3.53 -3.09
N GLU A 15 -19.73 -4.15 -3.72
CA GLU A 15 -19.84 -4.19 -5.18
C GLU A 15 -19.94 -2.80 -5.81
N GLY A 16 -20.70 -1.89 -5.17
CA GLY A 16 -20.77 -0.49 -5.56
C GLY A 16 -19.41 0.21 -5.51
N MET A 17 -18.62 -0.01 -4.45
CA MET A 17 -17.26 0.54 -4.37
C MET A 17 -16.31 -0.06 -5.41
N SER A 18 -16.41 -1.36 -5.70
CA SER A 18 -15.68 -1.99 -6.81
C SER A 18 -15.98 -1.31 -8.15
N GLN A 19 -17.25 -0.96 -8.41
CA GLN A 19 -17.63 -0.22 -9.61
C GLN A 19 -17.03 1.19 -9.64
N ILE A 20 -17.02 1.88 -8.50
CA ILE A 20 -16.37 3.20 -8.38
C ILE A 20 -14.87 3.11 -8.70
N VAL A 21 -14.16 2.09 -8.22
CA VAL A 21 -12.75 1.85 -8.58
C VAL A 21 -12.57 1.73 -10.09
N ARG A 22 -13.41 0.95 -10.77
CA ARG A 22 -13.33 0.80 -12.23
C ARG A 22 -13.56 2.12 -12.96
N SER A 23 -14.61 2.84 -12.59
CA SER A 23 -14.94 4.13 -13.20
C SER A 23 -13.87 5.19 -12.93
N LEU A 24 -13.30 5.23 -11.72
CA LEU A 24 -12.22 6.16 -11.39
C LEU A 24 -10.96 5.89 -12.22
N LEU A 25 -10.62 4.60 -12.43
CA LEU A 25 -9.51 4.24 -13.31
C LEU A 25 -9.74 4.72 -14.75
N GLU A 26 -10.94 4.51 -15.31
CA GLU A 26 -11.28 4.98 -16.65
C GLU A 26 -11.16 6.50 -16.80
N LEU A 27 -11.51 7.26 -15.76
CA LEU A 27 -11.37 8.73 -15.75
C LEU A 27 -9.90 9.15 -15.75
N LEU A 28 -9.08 8.57 -14.86
CA LEU A 28 -7.65 8.91 -14.78
C LEU A 28 -6.85 8.44 -15.99
N GLN A 29 -7.29 7.39 -16.67
CA GLN A 29 -6.66 6.95 -17.93
C GLN A 29 -6.81 7.98 -19.05
N ARG A 30 -7.83 8.85 -19.01
CA ARG A 30 -8.01 9.92 -20.00
C ARG A 30 -7.01 11.07 -19.84
N ARG A 31 -6.29 11.15 -18.71
CA ARG A 31 -5.27 12.18 -18.42
C ARG A 31 -5.75 13.64 -18.53
N SER A 32 -7.06 13.86 -18.49
CA SER A 32 -7.69 15.18 -18.58
C SER A 32 -8.31 15.54 -17.23
N TYR A 33 -7.45 15.82 -16.25
CA TYR A 33 -7.83 16.16 -14.88
C TYR A 33 -6.86 17.19 -14.27
N TYR A 34 -7.31 17.87 -13.22
CA TYR A 34 -6.63 18.97 -12.54
C TYR A 34 -6.13 18.58 -11.14
N SER A 35 -5.48 19.51 -10.44
CA SER A 35 -5.02 19.35 -9.06
C SER A 35 -6.16 18.98 -8.09
N GLY A 36 -7.31 19.66 -8.21
CA GLY A 36 -8.52 19.36 -7.43
C GLY A 36 -9.03 17.92 -7.65
N ASP A 37 -8.92 17.39 -8.87
CA ASP A 37 -9.32 16.03 -9.17
C ASP A 37 -8.39 14.99 -8.52
N LEU A 38 -7.11 15.30 -8.32
CA LEU A 38 -6.18 14.44 -7.58
C LEU A 38 -6.57 14.35 -6.10
N LEU A 39 -6.92 15.48 -5.49
CA LEU A 39 -7.42 15.51 -4.11
C LEU A 39 -8.74 14.74 -4.00
N PHE A 40 -9.69 15.00 -4.89
CA PHE A 40 -10.97 14.31 -4.90
C PHE A 40 -10.83 12.80 -5.14
N SER A 41 -9.94 12.39 -6.04
CA SER A 41 -9.61 10.97 -6.27
C SER A 41 -9.02 10.33 -5.02
N THR A 42 -8.17 11.06 -4.29
CA THR A 42 -7.62 10.60 -3.00
C THR A 42 -8.75 10.35 -2.00
N GLU A 43 -9.72 11.25 -1.91
CA GLU A 43 -10.88 11.07 -1.03
C GLU A 43 -11.80 9.92 -1.45
N ILE A 44 -12.00 9.72 -2.75
CA ILE A 44 -12.73 8.56 -3.27
C ILE A 44 -12.04 7.27 -2.82
N LEU A 45 -10.73 7.16 -2.99
CA LEU A 45 -9.97 5.98 -2.57
C LEU A 45 -10.03 5.73 -1.06
N ARG A 46 -10.01 6.80 -0.24
CA ARG A 46 -10.26 6.70 1.20
C ARG A 46 -11.63 6.10 1.48
N ASN A 47 -12.68 6.68 0.90
CA ASN A 47 -14.06 6.27 1.13
C ASN A 47 -14.33 4.83 0.65
N VAL A 48 -13.72 4.43 -0.46
CA VAL A 48 -13.73 3.05 -0.98
C VAL A 48 -13.09 2.11 0.04
N THR A 49 -11.88 2.42 0.50
CA THR A 49 -11.13 1.59 1.46
C THR A 49 -11.89 1.44 2.77
N ASP A 50 -12.39 2.54 3.32
CA ASP A 50 -13.17 2.55 4.56
C ASP A 50 -14.47 1.77 4.43
N THR A 51 -15.12 1.85 3.27
CA THR A 51 -16.36 1.12 3.02
C THR A 51 -16.11 -0.37 2.88
N PHE A 52 -15.05 -0.79 2.18
CA PHE A 52 -14.65 -2.20 2.15
C PHE A 52 -14.39 -2.75 3.55
N LYS A 53 -13.62 -2.03 4.36
CA LYS A 53 -13.36 -2.38 5.77
C LYS A 53 -14.66 -2.52 6.57
N ARG A 54 -15.52 -1.49 6.59
CA ARG A 54 -16.80 -1.51 7.31
C ARG A 54 -17.76 -2.61 6.83
N ALA A 55 -17.75 -2.90 5.53
CA ALA A 55 -18.60 -3.92 4.93
C ALA A 55 -18.02 -5.33 5.09
N THR A 56 -16.83 -5.51 5.66
CA THR A 56 -16.09 -6.78 5.68
C THR A 56 -16.00 -7.39 4.27
N TYR A 57 -15.85 -6.53 3.26
CA TYR A 57 -15.88 -6.90 1.85
C TYR A 57 -14.46 -6.91 1.30
N ILE A 58 -14.08 -8.05 0.70
CA ILE A 58 -12.79 -8.21 0.06
C ILE A 58 -13.00 -8.05 -1.46
N PRO A 59 -12.41 -7.02 -2.09
CA PRO A 59 -12.54 -6.83 -3.52
C PRO A 59 -11.88 -7.96 -4.32
N ALA A 60 -12.40 -8.20 -5.53
CA ALA A 60 -11.83 -9.20 -6.43
C ALA A 60 -10.39 -8.82 -6.83
N PRO A 61 -9.50 -9.79 -7.14
CA PRO A 61 -8.10 -9.51 -7.49
C PRO A 61 -7.92 -8.51 -8.65
N ASP A 62 -8.84 -8.52 -9.61
CA ASP A 62 -8.86 -7.58 -10.73
C ASP A 62 -9.14 -6.12 -10.27
N ASP A 63 -10.07 -5.93 -9.34
CA ASP A 63 -10.35 -4.60 -8.75
C ASP A 63 -9.20 -4.13 -7.86
N VAL A 64 -8.54 -5.05 -7.16
CA VAL A 64 -7.30 -4.76 -6.40
C VAL A 64 -6.21 -4.25 -7.32
N GLN A 65 -5.99 -4.89 -8.48
CA GLN A 65 -5.02 -4.41 -9.47
C GLN A 65 -5.39 -3.02 -10.00
N LYS A 66 -6.68 -2.78 -10.28
CA LYS A 66 -7.18 -1.46 -10.72
C LYS A 66 -6.94 -0.37 -9.67
N PHE A 67 -7.16 -0.66 -8.39
CA PHE A 67 -6.84 0.26 -7.31
C PHE A 67 -5.37 0.70 -7.34
N PHE A 68 -4.44 -0.25 -7.46
CA PHE A 68 -3.01 0.09 -7.56
C PHE A 68 -2.65 0.82 -8.87
N GLN A 69 -3.36 0.56 -9.97
CA GLN A 69 -3.20 1.31 -11.22
C GLN A 69 -3.66 2.76 -11.07
N ILE A 70 -4.77 3.03 -10.37
CA ILE A 70 -5.23 4.39 -10.04
C ILE A 70 -4.12 5.14 -9.30
N VAL A 71 -3.60 4.56 -8.21
CA VAL A 71 -2.53 5.21 -7.44
C VAL A 71 -1.29 5.43 -8.31
N SER A 72 -0.94 4.47 -9.18
CA SER A 72 0.16 4.64 -10.14
C SER A 72 -0.08 5.77 -11.12
N HIS A 73 -1.30 5.97 -11.62
CA HIS A 73 -1.64 7.08 -12.51
C HIS A 73 -1.60 8.42 -11.79
N MET A 74 -2.11 8.48 -10.56
CA MET A 74 -2.05 9.69 -9.75
C MET A 74 -0.60 10.11 -9.49
N LEU A 75 0.30 9.15 -9.22
CA LEU A 75 1.73 9.39 -8.98
C LEU A 75 2.59 9.47 -10.25
N ASP A 76 2.00 9.66 -11.43
CA ASP A 76 2.80 9.90 -12.64
C ASP A 76 3.52 11.25 -12.57
N LEU A 77 4.73 11.34 -13.13
CA LEU A 77 5.50 12.59 -13.14
C LEU A 77 4.81 13.70 -13.95
N GLU A 78 3.95 13.33 -14.90
CA GLU A 78 3.08 14.28 -15.62
C GLU A 78 2.12 15.05 -14.71
N ASN A 79 1.97 14.60 -13.45
CA ASN A 79 1.13 15.26 -12.45
C ASN A 79 1.90 16.07 -11.43
N LEU A 80 3.22 16.26 -11.59
CA LEU A 80 4.05 16.98 -10.61
C LEU A 80 3.48 18.37 -10.29
N GLU A 81 3.30 19.23 -11.29
CA GLU A 81 2.75 20.58 -11.10
C GLU A 81 1.34 20.56 -10.49
N LYS A 82 0.54 19.55 -10.83
CA LYS A 82 -0.81 19.39 -10.27
C LYS A 82 -0.77 19.01 -8.79
N TRP A 83 0.21 18.20 -8.38
CA TRP A 83 0.44 17.86 -6.98
C TRP A 83 0.99 19.03 -6.19
N GLU A 84 1.92 19.81 -6.76
CA GLU A 84 2.44 21.03 -6.14
C GLU A 84 1.32 22.04 -5.86
N ASP A 85 0.40 22.24 -6.80
CA ASP A 85 -0.79 23.07 -6.63
C ASP A 85 -1.74 22.47 -5.57
N ALA A 86 -2.03 21.16 -5.64
CA ALA A 86 -2.87 20.48 -4.67
C ALA A 86 -2.32 20.57 -3.23
N HIS A 87 -0.99 20.52 -3.06
CA HIS A 87 -0.32 20.62 -1.76
C HIS A 87 -0.39 22.00 -1.12
N GLN A 88 -0.75 23.05 -1.87
CA GLN A 88 -1.06 24.36 -1.29
C GLN A 88 -2.31 24.31 -0.41
N VAL A 89 -3.21 23.35 -0.65
CA VAL A 89 -4.50 23.23 0.05
C VAL A 89 -4.52 22.05 1.01
N ALA A 90 -3.94 20.91 0.63
CA ALA A 90 -3.94 19.71 1.47
C ALA A 90 -2.74 18.78 1.15
N PRO A 91 -2.23 18.02 2.13
CA PRO A 91 -1.11 17.08 1.93
C PRO A 91 -1.57 15.78 1.23
N GLY A 92 -2.18 15.91 0.04
CA GLY A 92 -2.88 14.84 -0.64
C GLY A 92 -2.02 13.61 -0.95
N ALA A 93 -0.74 13.79 -1.29
CA ALA A 93 0.15 12.67 -1.56
C ALA A 93 0.46 11.85 -0.29
N ALA A 94 0.63 12.50 0.86
CA ALA A 94 0.80 11.82 2.14
C ALA A 94 -0.49 11.10 2.59
N LEU A 95 -1.66 11.70 2.34
CA LEU A 95 -2.95 11.04 2.57
C LEU A 95 -3.11 9.79 1.69
N LEU A 96 -2.69 9.88 0.42
CA LEU A 96 -2.70 8.75 -0.51
C LEU A 96 -1.81 7.59 -0.03
N MET A 97 -0.65 7.88 0.57
CA MET A 97 0.20 6.84 1.18
C MET A 97 -0.53 6.10 2.31
N ARG A 98 -1.17 6.84 3.23
CA ARG A 98 -1.94 6.24 4.33
C ARG A 98 -3.10 5.38 3.83
N ILE A 99 -3.83 5.85 2.82
CA ILE A 99 -4.92 5.10 2.19
C ILE A 99 -4.39 3.81 1.56
N LEU A 100 -3.22 3.89 0.90
CA LEU A 100 -2.58 2.73 0.29
C LEU A 100 -2.15 1.68 1.33
N GLU A 101 -1.57 2.11 2.45
CA GLU A 101 -1.27 1.21 3.59
C GLU A 101 -2.53 0.54 4.13
N ASP A 102 -3.59 1.32 4.33
CA ASP A 102 -4.86 0.81 4.84
C ASP A 102 -5.53 -0.20 3.89
N PHE A 103 -5.42 0.03 2.59
CA PHE A 103 -5.90 -0.89 1.57
C PHE A 103 -5.04 -2.16 1.51
N ILE A 104 -3.71 -2.05 1.63
CA ILE A 104 -2.81 -3.20 1.69
C ILE A 104 -3.17 -4.13 2.84
N HIS A 105 -3.45 -3.59 4.02
CA HIS A 105 -3.83 -4.40 5.19
C HIS A 105 -5.17 -5.10 5.01
N LEU A 106 -6.18 -4.39 4.46
CA LEU A 106 -7.47 -4.99 4.10
C LEU A 106 -7.30 -6.21 3.17
N ILE A 107 -6.45 -6.11 2.14
CA ILE A 107 -6.21 -7.22 1.21
C ILE A 107 -5.37 -8.32 1.86
N GLY A 108 -4.36 -7.93 2.67
CA GLY A 108 -3.46 -8.86 3.36
C GLY A 108 -4.19 -9.79 4.32
N GLU A 109 -5.15 -9.27 5.09
CA GLU A 109 -5.98 -10.06 6.02
C GLU A 109 -6.79 -11.15 5.31
N ALA A 110 -7.12 -10.97 4.04
CA ALA A 110 -7.88 -11.92 3.23
C ALA A 110 -7.01 -12.97 2.52
N GLN A 111 -5.68 -12.80 2.51
CA GLN A 111 -4.75 -13.75 1.88
C GLN A 111 -4.71 -15.07 2.66
N LYS A 112 -4.37 -16.18 1.98
CA LYS A 112 -4.03 -17.40 2.72
C LYS A 112 -2.66 -17.23 3.40
N PRO A 113 -2.40 -17.93 4.51
CA PRO A 113 -1.08 -17.94 5.13
C PRO A 113 0.03 -18.30 4.14
N PHE A 114 1.22 -17.71 4.30
CA PHE A 114 2.40 -17.90 3.46
C PHE A 114 2.22 -17.46 1.99
N GLN A 115 1.14 -16.75 1.67
CA GLN A 115 0.97 -16.17 0.34
C GLN A 115 1.62 -14.80 0.26
N SER A 116 2.35 -14.61 -0.84
CA SER A 116 2.93 -13.33 -1.23
C SER A 116 2.25 -12.85 -2.51
N PHE A 117 1.58 -11.71 -2.40
CA PHE A 117 1.04 -10.96 -3.52
C PHE A 117 2.04 -9.90 -3.95
N LEU A 118 2.34 -9.84 -5.25
CA LEU A 118 3.19 -8.80 -5.83
C LEU A 118 2.40 -8.09 -6.92
N VAL A 119 2.42 -6.77 -6.90
CA VAL A 119 1.96 -5.93 -8.00
C VAL A 119 3.07 -4.97 -8.40
N VAL A 120 3.26 -4.81 -9.71
CA VAL A 120 4.22 -3.85 -10.28
C VAL A 120 3.51 -3.01 -11.32
N THR A 121 3.46 -1.71 -11.10
CA THR A 121 2.88 -0.71 -12.00
C THR A 121 3.99 0.17 -12.57
N ASN A 122 3.63 1.26 -13.26
CA ASN A 122 4.64 2.20 -13.78
C ASN A 122 5.37 2.95 -12.67
N ASN A 123 4.69 3.19 -11.53
CA ASN A 123 5.17 4.07 -10.47
C ASN A 123 5.20 3.41 -9.07
N LEU A 124 4.74 2.16 -8.94
CA LEU A 124 4.69 1.40 -7.69
C LEU A 124 5.18 -0.03 -7.89
N MET A 125 5.92 -0.55 -6.91
CA MET A 125 6.10 -1.98 -6.69
C MET A 125 5.65 -2.28 -5.26
N ILE A 126 4.75 -3.24 -5.09
CA ILE A 126 4.17 -3.56 -3.77
C ILE A 126 4.23 -5.07 -3.57
N THR A 127 4.73 -5.51 -2.42
CA THR A 127 4.51 -6.86 -1.91
C THR A 127 3.60 -6.83 -0.69
N ILE A 128 2.66 -7.76 -0.63
CA ILE A 128 1.79 -8.01 0.52
C ILE A 128 1.98 -9.47 0.91
N GLN A 129 2.40 -9.71 2.14
CA GLN A 129 2.63 -11.06 2.67
C GLN A 129 1.76 -11.26 3.90
N ARG A 130 1.22 -12.48 4.07
CA ARG A 130 0.54 -12.89 5.29
C ARG A 130 1.29 -14.04 5.94
N GLU A 131 2.01 -13.74 7.01
CA GLU A 131 2.88 -14.68 7.70
C GLU A 131 2.34 -15.01 9.10
N PRO A 132 2.25 -16.30 9.50
CA PRO A 132 1.93 -16.63 10.88
C PRO A 132 3.03 -16.14 11.82
N VAL A 133 2.66 -15.56 12.96
CA VAL A 133 3.62 -15.03 13.96
C VAL A 133 4.61 -16.10 14.40
N SER A 134 4.16 -17.34 14.58
CA SER A 134 4.99 -18.47 15.00
C SER A 134 5.91 -19.04 13.90
N ALA A 135 5.74 -18.62 12.65
CA ALA A 135 6.38 -19.23 11.50
C ALA A 135 7.31 -18.29 10.72
N VAL A 136 7.48 -17.04 11.16
CA VAL A 136 8.48 -16.12 10.57
C VAL A 136 9.87 -16.64 10.90
N SER A 137 10.44 -17.41 9.98
CA SER A 137 11.69 -18.16 10.17
C SER A 137 12.88 -17.54 9.44
N SER A 138 12.64 -16.57 8.57
CA SER A 138 13.64 -15.91 7.74
C SER A 138 13.40 -14.42 7.61
N ASP A 139 14.49 -13.68 7.38
CA ASP A 139 14.44 -12.26 7.11
C ASP A 139 13.69 -11.97 5.81
N ILE A 140 13.00 -10.83 5.78
CA ILE A 140 12.25 -10.40 4.62
C ILE A 140 13.07 -9.39 3.83
N ASN A 141 13.24 -9.67 2.55
CA ASN A 141 13.96 -8.82 1.62
C ASN A 141 13.02 -8.28 0.55
N PHE A 142 13.08 -6.98 0.29
CA PHE A 142 12.29 -6.33 -0.74
C PHE A 142 13.11 -5.24 -1.46
N PRO A 143 12.95 -5.05 -2.78
CA PRO A 143 12.18 -5.87 -3.71
C PRO A 143 12.86 -7.23 -3.97
N MET A 144 12.07 -8.29 -4.15
CA MET A 144 12.61 -9.59 -4.57
C MET A 144 13.17 -9.47 -6.00
N LYS A 145 14.49 -9.58 -6.16
CA LYS A 145 15.15 -9.53 -7.48
C LYS A 145 14.88 -10.81 -8.30
N GLY A 146 14.93 -10.71 -9.62
CA GLY A 146 14.94 -11.88 -10.53
C GLY A 146 13.59 -12.47 -10.93
N ARG A 147 12.46 -11.86 -10.55
CA ARG A 147 11.13 -12.35 -10.98
C ARG A 147 10.84 -12.00 -12.45
N ARG A 148 10.44 -12.99 -13.25
CA ARG A 148 10.00 -12.78 -14.64
C ARG A 148 8.74 -11.90 -14.69
N GLY A 149 8.66 -10.99 -15.65
CA GLY A 149 7.52 -10.08 -15.84
C GLY A 149 7.57 -8.77 -15.03
N MET A 150 8.62 -8.56 -14.24
CA MET A 150 8.83 -7.29 -13.53
C MET A 150 9.21 -6.16 -14.51
N LYS A 151 8.62 -4.98 -14.34
CA LYS A 151 8.95 -3.80 -15.18
C LYS A 151 10.41 -3.39 -14.98
N ASP A 152 11.03 -2.84 -16.03
CA ASP A 152 12.46 -2.57 -16.08
C ASP A 152 12.95 -1.66 -14.93
N TRP A 153 12.18 -0.62 -14.59
CA TRP A 153 12.53 0.30 -13.51
C TRP A 153 12.58 -0.38 -12.13
N ALA A 154 11.70 -1.36 -11.89
CA ALA A 154 11.65 -2.10 -10.64
C ALA A 154 12.72 -3.21 -10.61
N ARG A 155 13.01 -3.83 -11.76
CA ARG A 155 14.06 -4.84 -11.89
C ARG A 155 15.46 -4.28 -11.66
N THR A 156 15.70 -3.04 -12.07
CA THR A 156 16.98 -2.33 -11.98
C THR A 156 17.08 -1.44 -10.73
N ALA A 157 16.08 -1.47 -9.85
CA ALA A 157 16.15 -0.74 -8.59
C ALA A 157 17.21 -1.35 -7.67
N ASP A 158 18.09 -0.49 -7.16
CA ASP A 158 19.10 -0.83 -6.17
C ASP A 158 18.67 -0.50 -4.74
N ASP A 159 17.51 0.14 -4.59
CA ASP A 159 16.85 0.38 -3.30
C ASP A 159 16.43 -0.96 -2.67
N LYS A 160 16.76 -1.18 -1.39
CA LYS A 160 16.46 -2.42 -0.66
C LYS A 160 15.92 -2.15 0.73
N LEU A 161 15.04 -3.03 1.16
CA LEU A 161 14.51 -3.16 2.50
C LEU A 161 14.86 -4.55 3.01
N TYR A 162 15.43 -4.59 4.21
CA TYR A 162 15.70 -5.80 4.96
C TYR A 162 15.01 -5.71 6.32
N ILE A 163 14.08 -6.63 6.57
CA ILE A 163 13.36 -6.75 7.84
C ILE A 163 13.87 -8.02 8.53
N PRO A 164 14.63 -7.90 9.62
CA PRO A 164 15.06 -9.05 10.40
C PRO A 164 13.88 -9.81 10.96
N LYS A 165 13.98 -11.15 11.00
CA LYS A 165 12.90 -11.98 11.58
C LYS A 165 12.63 -11.67 13.06
N GLU A 166 13.62 -11.15 13.77
CA GLU A 166 13.56 -10.80 15.20
C GLU A 166 12.59 -9.65 15.49
N VAL A 167 12.21 -8.88 14.48
CA VAL A 167 11.15 -7.86 14.58
C VAL A 167 9.78 -8.51 14.84
N PHE A 168 9.59 -9.77 14.42
CA PHE A 168 8.30 -10.46 14.55
C PHE A 168 8.22 -11.24 15.87
N THR A 169 7.89 -10.52 16.95
CA THR A 169 7.72 -11.10 18.30
C THR A 169 6.25 -11.31 18.65
N ILE A 170 5.92 -12.42 19.30
CA ILE A 170 4.58 -12.67 19.84
C ILE A 170 4.26 -11.58 20.89
N PRO A 171 3.18 -10.79 20.73
CA PRO A 171 2.76 -9.83 21.75
C PRO A 171 2.42 -10.55 23.06
N THR A 172 3.03 -10.10 24.17
CA THR A 172 2.93 -10.75 25.48
C THR A 172 1.51 -10.74 26.07
N GLU A 173 0.69 -9.75 25.71
CA GLU A 173 -0.68 -9.58 26.23
C GLU A 173 -1.69 -10.60 25.66
N GLU A 174 -1.40 -11.20 24.50
CA GLU A 174 -2.31 -12.14 23.84
C GLU A 174 -1.98 -13.62 24.12
N ALA A 175 -0.84 -13.88 24.76
CA ALA A 175 -0.47 -15.22 25.23
C ALA A 175 -1.31 -15.68 26.44
N GLU A 176 -1.99 -14.75 27.12
CA GLU A 176 -2.83 -15.03 28.31
C GLU A 176 -4.31 -15.29 27.96
N THR A 177 -4.74 -15.01 26.73
CA THR A 177 -6.06 -15.39 26.25
C THR A 177 -5.98 -16.70 25.48
N ASP A 178 -6.48 -17.76 26.11
CA ASP A 178 -6.56 -19.16 25.67
C ASP A 178 -7.50 -19.35 24.44
N SER A 179 -7.27 -18.61 23.36
CA SER A 179 -7.88 -18.86 22.06
C SER A 179 -6.81 -19.39 21.11
N GLU A 180 -6.95 -20.65 20.69
CA GLU A 180 -6.14 -21.38 19.70
C GLU A 180 -6.10 -20.73 18.29
N SER A 181 -6.39 -19.43 18.15
CA SER A 181 -6.29 -18.73 16.87
C SER A 181 -4.84 -18.39 16.58
N THR A 182 -4.26 -19.06 15.59
CA THR A 182 -2.99 -18.65 14.98
C THR A 182 -3.03 -17.16 14.62
N MET A 183 -2.17 -16.37 15.24
CA MET A 183 -2.01 -14.94 14.92
C MET A 183 -1.19 -14.79 13.63
N TYR A 184 -1.49 -13.77 12.83
CA TYR A 184 -0.81 -13.50 11.56
C TYR A 184 -0.36 -12.05 11.49
N TYR A 185 0.83 -11.84 10.96
CA TYR A 185 1.27 -10.55 10.43
C TYR A 185 0.83 -10.39 8.99
N VAL A 186 0.35 -9.20 8.67
CA VAL A 186 0.26 -8.66 7.33
C VAL A 186 1.42 -7.69 7.13
N ILE A 187 2.24 -7.96 6.13
CA ILE A 187 3.47 -7.22 5.84
C ILE A 187 3.33 -6.62 4.45
N GLY A 188 3.21 -5.31 4.40
CA GLY A 188 3.22 -4.51 3.17
C GLY A 188 4.56 -3.83 2.97
N ALA A 189 5.18 -3.99 1.80
CA ALA A 189 6.36 -3.21 1.41
C ALA A 189 6.10 -2.54 0.06
N ILE A 190 6.46 -1.26 -0.06
CA ILE A 190 6.15 -0.43 -1.24
C ILE A 190 7.39 0.34 -1.67
N LEU A 191 7.82 0.14 -2.91
CA LEU A 191 8.79 1.01 -3.58
C LEU A 191 8.05 1.96 -4.53
N TYR A 192 8.13 3.25 -4.25
CA TYR A 192 7.58 4.29 -5.09
C TYR A 192 8.64 4.84 -6.03
N ARG A 193 8.36 4.82 -7.33
CA ARG A 193 9.30 5.29 -8.35
C ARG A 193 9.48 6.81 -8.34
N THR A 194 8.38 7.54 -8.19
CA THR A 194 8.26 8.98 -8.49
C THR A 194 7.86 9.82 -7.28
N LEU A 195 7.37 9.19 -6.22
CA LEU A 195 6.82 9.86 -5.05
C LEU A 195 7.81 10.80 -4.36
N GLY A 196 9.11 10.50 -4.40
CA GLY A 196 10.15 11.37 -3.81
C GLY A 196 10.21 12.77 -4.43
N VAL A 197 9.82 12.90 -5.69
CA VAL A 197 9.74 14.21 -6.38
C VAL A 197 8.39 14.88 -6.16
N ILE A 198 7.34 14.10 -5.90
CA ILE A 198 5.97 14.60 -5.69
C ILE A 198 5.77 15.11 -4.26
N LEU A 199 6.42 14.49 -3.27
CA LEU A 199 6.31 14.93 -1.88
C LEU A 199 6.96 16.31 -1.71
N PRO A 200 6.35 17.20 -0.89
CA PRO A 200 6.94 18.49 -0.61
C PRO A 200 8.29 18.32 0.10
N ALA A 201 9.22 19.24 -0.18
CA ALA A 201 10.51 19.29 0.49
C ALA A 201 10.33 19.42 2.02
N PRO A 202 11.12 18.68 2.83
CA PRO A 202 11.01 18.76 4.30
C PRO A 202 11.31 20.16 4.84
N ALA A 203 12.33 20.84 4.27
CA ALA A 203 12.71 22.20 4.58
C ALA A 203 13.60 22.77 3.46
N PRO A 204 13.36 23.98 2.92
CA PRO A 204 14.27 24.60 1.95
C PRO A 204 15.66 24.86 2.57
N PRO A 205 16.78 24.59 1.86
CA PRO A 205 16.91 24.12 0.47
C PRO A 205 17.03 22.59 0.32
N ALA A 206 16.64 21.80 1.33
CA ALA A 206 16.73 20.35 1.29
C ALA A 206 15.75 19.73 0.28
N VAL A 207 16.16 18.61 -0.31
CA VAL A 207 15.38 17.85 -1.28
C VAL A 207 15.40 16.37 -0.92
N ILE A 208 14.38 15.63 -1.35
CA ILE A 208 14.37 14.17 -1.26
C ILE A 208 15.23 13.64 -2.41
N ASN A 209 16.42 13.10 -2.07
CA ASN A 209 17.39 12.63 -3.05
C ASN A 209 17.34 11.10 -3.26
N SER A 210 16.19 10.46 -3.08
CA SER A 210 16.05 9.00 -3.26
C SER A 210 14.64 8.64 -3.75
N LYS A 211 14.45 7.38 -4.13
CA LYS A 211 13.09 6.82 -4.15
C LYS A 211 12.54 6.73 -2.72
N ILE A 212 11.22 6.61 -2.61
CA ILE A 212 10.56 6.36 -1.33
C ILE A 212 10.31 4.88 -1.20
N LEU A 213 10.76 4.30 -0.10
CA LEU A 213 10.57 2.91 0.26
C LEU A 213 9.84 2.87 1.61
N THR A 214 8.69 2.21 1.66
CA THR A 214 7.91 2.08 2.90
C THR A 214 7.68 0.63 3.25
N VAL A 215 7.54 0.39 4.56
CA VAL A 215 7.14 -0.88 5.15
C VAL A 215 6.03 -0.63 6.15
N THR A 216 5.03 -1.50 6.17
CA THR A 216 3.94 -1.47 7.13
C THR A 216 3.64 -2.89 7.60
N VAL A 217 3.57 -3.09 8.91
CA VAL A 217 3.31 -4.40 9.53
C VAL A 217 2.12 -4.25 10.47
N ARG A 218 1.12 -5.11 10.32
CA ARG A 218 0.00 -5.23 11.27
C ARG A 218 -0.20 -6.69 11.68
N PRO A 219 -0.42 -7.00 12.96
CA PRO A 219 -0.34 -6.09 14.11
C PRO A 219 1.08 -5.50 14.28
N GLU A 220 1.17 -4.37 14.99
CA GLU A 220 2.45 -3.65 15.13
C GLU A 220 3.45 -4.51 15.91
N PRO A 221 4.64 -4.79 15.35
CA PRO A 221 5.68 -5.53 16.06
C PRO A 221 6.28 -4.71 17.20
N GLN A 222 6.78 -5.39 18.24
CA GLN A 222 7.55 -4.69 19.27
C GLN A 222 8.92 -4.29 18.71
N PRO A 223 9.40 -3.07 19.00
CA PRO A 223 10.74 -2.68 18.62
C PRO A 223 11.78 -3.65 19.22
N SER A 224 12.56 -4.29 18.36
CA SER A 224 13.63 -5.20 18.75
C SER A 224 14.89 -4.94 17.94
N GLU A 225 16.03 -5.37 18.47
CA GLU A 225 17.28 -5.42 17.70
C GLU A 225 17.44 -6.81 17.07
N PRO A 226 17.92 -6.90 15.82
CA PRO A 226 18.30 -5.79 14.94
C PRO A 226 17.11 -5.05 14.32
N MET A 227 17.31 -3.76 14.03
CA MET A 227 16.29 -2.90 13.41
C MET A 227 16.14 -3.16 11.91
N VAL A 228 15.01 -2.72 11.34
CA VAL A 228 14.78 -2.68 9.89
C VAL A 228 15.88 -1.85 9.20
N VAL A 229 16.46 -2.39 8.14
CA VAL A 229 17.51 -1.73 7.34
C VAL A 229 16.97 -1.33 5.98
N VAL A 230 17.27 -0.08 5.59
CA VAL A 230 16.87 0.50 4.30
C VAL A 230 18.11 1.02 3.58
N GLU A 231 18.35 0.50 2.37
CA GLU A 231 19.38 0.97 1.44
C GLU A 231 18.71 1.76 0.33
N LEU A 232 19.12 3.01 0.11
CA LEU A 232 18.52 3.89 -0.91
C LEU A 232 19.60 4.43 -1.85
N SER A 233 19.29 4.44 -3.14
CA SER A 233 20.19 4.99 -4.14
C SER A 233 19.93 6.49 -4.35
N PRO A 234 20.98 7.33 -4.40
CA PRO A 234 20.81 8.75 -4.66
C PRO A 234 20.23 9.00 -6.07
N LEU A 235 19.36 9.98 -6.23
CA LEU A 235 18.83 10.41 -7.53
C LEU A 235 19.74 11.42 -8.23
N LEU A 236 20.41 12.26 -7.45
CA LEU A 236 21.36 13.29 -7.83
C LEU A 236 22.73 12.92 -7.24
N ASN A 237 23.77 12.93 -8.07
CA ASN A 237 25.17 12.72 -7.68
C ASN A 237 25.90 14.04 -7.49
#